data_AF-A0A3D3S179-F1
#
_entry.id   AF-A0A3D3S179-F1
#
_cell.length_a   1.000
_cell.length_b   1.000
_cell.length_c   1.000
_cell.angle_alpha   90.00
_cell.angle_beta   90.00
_cell.angle_gamma   90.00
#
_symmetry.space_group_name_H-M   'P 1'
#
loop_
_entity.id
_entity.type
_entity.pdbx_description
1 polymer ?
#
loop_
_entity_poly.entity_id
_entity_poly.type
_entity_poly.pdbx_seq_one_letter_code
_entity_poly.pdbx_strand_id
1 'polypeptide(L)'
;MSDATDRPQRIRVCLETAFAPTRLELIDDSHRHAGHAGAREGGHFILRIAAPAFAGKRPLECHRMIYAALGELMRTDIHALSIELLPPGLDGAD
;
A
#
# COMPACT_ATOMS: atom_id res chain seq x y z
N MET A 1 -6.97 -1.27 -22.86
CA MET A 1 -6.96 -0.06 -22.00
C MET A 1 -6.44 -0.49 -20.64
N SER A 2 -5.48 0.27 -20.12
CA SER A 2 -4.42 -0.13 -19.19
C SER A 2 -4.89 -0.55 -17.79
N ASP A 3 -5.12 -1.84 -17.57
CA ASP A 3 -5.67 -2.38 -16.32
C ASP A 3 -4.62 -2.59 -15.21
N ALA A 4 -3.35 -2.79 -15.56
CA ALA A 4 -2.30 -3.13 -14.57
C ALA A 4 -1.69 -1.91 -13.86
N THR A 5 -1.41 -0.82 -14.57
CA THR A 5 -0.77 0.39 -14.00
C THR A 5 -1.76 1.25 -13.22
N ASP A 6 -3.06 1.12 -13.48
CA ASP A 6 -4.10 1.94 -12.85
C ASP A 6 -4.35 1.54 -11.38
N ARG A 7 -4.26 0.24 -11.08
CA ARG A 7 -4.44 -0.30 -9.72
C ARG A 7 -3.54 0.36 -8.66
N PRO A 8 -2.20 0.33 -8.79
CA PRO A 8 -1.34 0.96 -7.80
C PRO A 8 -1.60 2.47 -7.71
N GLN A 9 -1.93 3.13 -8.82
CA GLN A 9 -2.22 4.56 -8.82
C GLN A 9 -3.47 4.90 -8.01
N ARG A 10 -4.55 4.11 -8.13
CA ARG A 10 -5.78 4.29 -7.32
C ARG A 10 -5.53 4.10 -5.83
N ILE A 11 -4.73 3.11 -5.45
CA ILE A 11 -4.32 2.85 -4.07
C ILE A 11 -3.57 4.07 -3.51
N ARG A 12 -2.59 4.58 -4.26
CA ARG A 12 -1.81 5.76 -3.88
C ARG A 12 -2.70 6.98 -3.62
N VAL A 13 -3.54 7.35 -4.59
CA VAL A 13 -4.43 8.52 -4.49
C VAL A 13 -5.39 8.41 -3.29
N CYS A 14 -5.94 7.22 -3.05
CA CYS A 14 -6.82 6.96 -1.91
C CYS A 14 -6.10 7.22 -0.58
N LEU A 15 -4.89 6.66 -0.42
CA LEU A 15 -4.08 6.83 0.79
C LEU A 15 -3.59 8.27 0.96
N GLU A 16 -3.20 8.93 -0.14
CA GLU A 16 -2.79 10.34 -0.13
C GLU A 16 -3.93 11.24 0.35
N THR A 17 -5.14 11.01 -0.15
CA THR A 17 -6.32 11.79 0.24
C THR A 17 -6.75 11.49 1.68
N ALA A 18 -6.66 10.23 2.13
CA ALA A 18 -7.12 9.82 3.45
C ALA A 18 -6.18 10.20 4.59
N PHE A 19 -4.85 10.14 4.36
CA PHE A 19 -3.85 10.28 5.43
C PHE A 19 -2.86 11.41 5.25
N ALA A 20 -2.82 12.05 4.07
CA ALA A 20 -1.81 13.05 3.70
C ALA A 20 -0.38 12.62 4.13
N PRO A 21 0.09 11.44 3.69
CA PRO A 21 1.39 10.92 4.07
C PRO A 21 2.50 11.84 3.57
N THR A 22 3.51 12.06 4.40
CA THR A 22 4.73 12.76 4.00
C THR A 22 5.60 11.90 3.10
N ARG A 23 5.50 10.57 3.19
CA ARG A 23 6.18 9.64 2.28
C ARG A 23 5.26 8.48 1.94
N LEU A 24 5.15 8.19 0.64
CA LEU A 24 4.36 7.07 0.15
C LEU A 24 5.13 6.37 -0.98
N GLU A 25 5.42 5.10 -0.78
CA GLU A 25 6.10 4.23 -1.74
C GLU A 25 5.26 2.96 -1.89
N LEU A 26 4.85 2.65 -3.12
CA LEU A 26 4.06 1.46 -3.42
C LEU A 26 4.82 0.63 -4.45
N ILE A 27 5.22 -0.57 -4.06
CA ILE A 27 6.00 -1.50 -4.85
C ILE A 27 5.08 -2.65 -5.25
N ASP A 28 4.98 -2.90 -6.55
CA ASP A 28 4.25 -4.05 -7.10
C ASP A 28 5.22 -5.24 -7.25
N ASP A 29 5.02 -6.29 -6.45
CA ASP A 29 5.74 -7.57 -6.57
C ASP A 29 4.88 -8.62 -7.31
N SER A 30 3.73 -8.22 -7.89
CA SER A 30 2.87 -9.10 -8.67
C SER A 30 3.57 -9.73 -9.89
N HIS A 31 4.71 -9.19 -10.32
CA HIS A 31 5.50 -9.69 -11.44
C HIS A 31 6.06 -11.11 -11.25
N ARG A 32 6.23 -11.61 -10.01
CA ARG A 32 6.69 -12.99 -9.78
C ARG A 32 5.70 -14.07 -10.20
N HIS A 33 4.44 -13.70 -10.43
CA HIS A 33 3.36 -14.63 -10.75
C HIS A 33 2.68 -14.35 -12.11
N ALA A 34 3.20 -13.38 -12.89
CA ALA A 34 2.66 -12.93 -14.17
C ALA A 34 2.93 -13.91 -15.35
N GLY A 35 2.93 -15.22 -15.09
CA GLY A 35 3.25 -16.27 -16.08
C GLY A 35 2.23 -17.40 -16.18
N HIS A 36 1.19 -17.44 -15.35
CA HIS A 36 0.19 -18.50 -15.38
C HIS A 36 -1.26 -18.00 -15.32
N ALA A 37 -2.18 -18.84 -15.81
CA ALA A 37 -3.62 -18.61 -15.89
C ALA A 37 -4.32 -18.27 -14.55
N GLY A 38 -3.57 -18.28 -13.43
CA GLY A 38 -3.96 -17.78 -12.10
C GLY A 38 -3.69 -16.29 -11.85
N ALA A 39 -3.25 -15.52 -12.85
CA ALA A 39 -3.06 -14.06 -12.78
C ALA A 39 -4.34 -13.24 -12.45
N ARG A 40 -5.44 -13.92 -12.12
CA ARG A 40 -6.72 -13.35 -11.66
C ARG A 40 -6.84 -13.27 -10.14
N GLU A 41 -5.90 -13.83 -9.38
CA GLU A 41 -6.03 -13.94 -7.92
C GLU A 41 -5.58 -12.69 -7.14
N GLY A 42 -5.04 -11.69 -7.83
CA GLY A 42 -4.61 -10.40 -7.26
C GLY A 42 -3.09 -10.34 -7.03
N GLY A 43 -2.54 -9.13 -7.06
CA GLY A 43 -1.10 -8.90 -6.93
C GLY A 43 -0.60 -8.84 -5.48
N HIS A 44 0.68 -9.09 -5.30
CA HIS A 44 1.39 -8.79 -4.05
C HIS A 44 1.92 -7.36 -4.11
N PHE A 45 1.51 -6.53 -3.16
CA PHE A 45 1.93 -5.14 -3.07
C PHE A 45 2.63 -4.87 -1.75
N ILE A 46 3.67 -4.04 -1.79
CA ILE A 46 4.36 -3.55 -0.60
C ILE A 46 4.13 -2.03 -0.54
N LEU A 47 3.40 -1.59 0.49
CA LEU A 47 3.14 -0.20 0.78
C LEU A 47 4.04 0.25 1.91
N ARG A 48 4.93 1.21 1.63
CA ARG A 48 5.73 1.90 2.64
C ARG A 48 5.19 3.31 2.81
N ILE A 49 4.73 3.63 4.01
CA ILE A 49 4.03 4.89 4.26
C ILE A 49 4.53 5.55 5.54
N ALA A 50 4.86 6.83 5.45
CA ALA A 50 5.09 7.74 6.57
C ALA A 50 3.97 8.78 6.56
N ALA A 51 3.21 8.87 7.64
CA ALA A 51 2.22 9.91 7.81
C ALA A 51 2.22 10.41 9.26
N PRO A 52 1.99 11.72 9.49
CA PRO A 52 1.83 12.24 10.84
C PRO A 52 0.64 11.59 11.57
N ALA A 53 -0.37 11.12 10.83
CA ALA A 53 -1.50 10.36 11.37
C ALA A 53 -1.09 9.05 12.08
N PHE A 54 0.07 8.48 11.72
CA PHE A 54 0.61 7.26 12.31
C PHE A 54 1.61 7.54 13.44
N ALA A 55 2.02 8.80 13.63
CA ALA A 55 2.95 9.18 14.67
C ALA A 55 2.35 8.88 16.06
N GLY A 56 3.06 8.10 16.88
CA GLY A 56 2.61 7.69 18.20
C GLY A 56 1.54 6.58 18.21
N LYS A 57 1.15 6.04 17.04
CA LYS A 57 0.23 4.91 16.96
C LYS A 57 0.98 3.59 16.89
N ARG A 58 0.32 2.52 17.36
CA ARG A 58 0.85 1.16 17.28
C ARG A 58 0.77 0.65 15.83
N PRO A 59 1.70 -0.21 15.39
CA PRO A 59 1.71 -0.74 14.04
C PRO A 59 0.38 -1.38 13.63
N LEU A 60 -0.21 -2.17 14.54
CA LEU A 60 -1.51 -2.80 14.34
C LEU A 60 -2.63 -1.79 14.09
N GLU A 61 -2.60 -0.64 14.78
CA GLU A 61 -3.62 0.40 14.63
C GLU A 61 -3.48 1.12 13.30
N CYS A 62 -2.24 1.45 12.90
CA CYS A 62 -1.95 2.00 11.58
C CYS A 62 -2.38 1.04 10.45
N HIS A 63 -2.09 -0.25 10.60
CA HIS A 63 -2.55 -1.27 9.66
C HIS A 63 -4.07 -1.23 9.53
N ARG A 64 -4.81 -1.26 10.65
CA ARG A 64 -6.27 -1.18 10.63
C ARG A 64 -6.78 0.08 9.93
N MET A 65 -6.14 1.23 10.15
CA MET A 65 -6.49 2.48 9.47
C MET A 65 -6.32 2.36 7.96
N ILE A 66 -5.16 1.84 7.51
CA ILE A 66 -4.85 1.65 6.09
C ILE A 66 -5.83 0.65 5.44
N TYR A 67 -6.07 -0.49 6.09
CA TYR A 67 -7.06 -1.47 5.63
C TYR A 67 -8.46 -0.86 5.52
N ALA A 68 -8.86 -0.02 6.49
CA ALA A 68 -10.15 0.66 6.47
C ALA A 68 -10.26 1.70 5.34
N ALA A 69 -9.20 2.45 5.05
CA ALA A 69 -9.18 3.40 3.95
C ALA A 69 -9.21 2.71 2.58
N LEU A 70 -8.49 1.59 2.44
CA LEU A 70 -8.46 0.82 1.20
C LEU A 70 -9.76 0.05 0.97
N GLY A 71 -10.40 -0.45 2.03
CA GLY A 71 -11.77 -0.97 2.04
C GLY A 71 -12.12 -1.91 0.88
N GLU A 72 -12.68 -1.34 -0.19
CA GLU A 72 -13.08 -2.04 -1.41
C GLU A 72 -11.91 -2.45 -2.32
N LEU A 73 -10.87 -1.62 -2.42
CA LEU A 73 -9.65 -1.90 -3.23
C LEU A 73 -8.93 -3.16 -2.75
N MET A 74 -9.00 -3.41 -1.44
CA MET A 74 -8.51 -4.62 -0.78
C MET A 74 -9.21 -5.90 -1.24
N ARG A 75 -10.46 -5.81 -1.71
CA ARG A 75 -11.25 -6.99 -2.12
C ARG A 75 -11.21 -7.20 -3.63
N THR A 76 -11.01 -6.14 -4.40
CA THR A 76 -11.06 -6.17 -5.87
C THR A 76 -9.69 -6.33 -6.51
N ASP A 77 -8.65 -5.69 -5.95
CA ASP A 77 -7.38 -5.49 -6.67
C ASP A 77 -6.14 -6.02 -5.93
N ILE A 78 -6.23 -6.26 -4.61
CA ILE A 78 -5.09 -6.65 -3.76
C ILE A 78 -5.31 -8.06 -3.21
N HIS A 79 -4.38 -8.99 -3.49
CA HIS A 79 -4.38 -10.30 -2.82
C HIS A 79 -3.69 -10.25 -1.46
N ALA A 80 -2.51 -9.61 -1.45
CA ALA A 80 -1.70 -9.43 -0.25
C ALA A 80 -1.06 -8.04 -0.26
N LEU A 81 -1.17 -7.33 0.86
CA LEU A 81 -0.53 -6.04 1.07
C LEU A 81 0.41 -6.12 2.27
N SER A 82 1.70 -5.97 2.02
CA SER A 82 2.67 -5.73 3.08
C SER A 82 2.70 -4.24 3.38
N ILE A 83 2.41 -3.87 4.62
CA ILE A 83 2.44 -2.48 5.08
C ILE A 83 3.70 -2.29 5.90
N GLU A 84 4.55 -1.36 5.47
CA GLU A 84 5.75 -0.95 6.19
C GLU A 84 5.60 0.51 6.65
N LEU A 85 5.56 0.69 7.96
CA LEU A 85 5.45 2.02 8.55
C LEU A 85 6.85 2.61 8.64
N LEU A 86 7.07 3.68 7.89
CA LEU A 86 8.34 4.38 7.88
C LEU A 86 8.40 5.29 9.13
N PRO A 87 9.50 5.27 9.89
CA PRO A 87 9.70 6.20 11.00
C PRO A 87 9.69 7.65 10.50
N PRO A 88 9.01 8.58 11.19
CA PRO A 88 9.06 9.99 10.84
C PRO A 88 10.46 10.53 11.19
N GLY A 89 11.34 10.63 10.18
CA GLY A 89 12.64 11.29 10.31
C GLY A 89 13.89 10.41 10.13
N LEU A 90 13.77 9.18 9.61
CA LEU A 90 14.96 8.38 9.30
C LEU A 90 15.44 8.66 7.87
N ASP A 91 15.82 9.91 7.62
CA ASP A 91 16.68 10.30 6.51
C ASP A 91 18.14 10.07 6.94
N GLY A 92 18.53 8.79 7.01
CA GLY A 92 19.91 8.34 7.21
C GLY A 92 20.49 8.53 8.62
N ALA A 93 20.64 7.42 9.37
CA ALA A 93 21.70 7.20 10.36
C ALA A 93 21.47 5.85 11.07
N ASP A 94 22.11 4.79 10.57
CA ASP A 94 23.12 3.97 11.27
C ASP A 94 23.65 2.89 10.31
#